data_AF-A0A3N5TF68-F1
#
_entry.id   AF-A0A3N5TF68-F1
#
_cell.length_a   1.000
_cell.length_b   1.000
_cell.length_c   1.000
_cell.angle_alpha   90.00
_cell.angle_beta   90.00
_cell.angle_gamma   90.00
#
_symmetry.space_group_name_H-M   'P 1'
#
loop_
_entity.id
_entity.type
_entity.pdbx_description
1 polymer ?
#
loop_
_entity_poly.entity_id
_entity_poly.type
_entity_poly.pdbx_seq_one_letter_code
_entity_poly.pdbx_strand_id
1 'polypeptide(L)'
;MIDYFEGLHPVLQALIATGFTWGLTALGAAAVFLTRSFNRRLLDSMLGFAAGVMIAASFWSLLAPSIEMAEEHSSLPAWTPAVIGFLLGGVFLRSIDMVMPHLHLNAPREAAEGIP
;
A
#
# COMPACT_ATOMS: atom_id res chain seq x y z
N MET A 1 9.72 20.81 17.78
CA MET A 1 8.94 19.53 17.79
C MET A 1 9.38 18.67 16.62
N ILE A 2 9.44 19.24 15.42
CA ILE A 2 9.99 18.58 14.22
C ILE A 2 11.49 18.28 14.41
N ASP A 3 12.27 19.20 14.95
CA ASP A 3 13.73 19.03 15.17
C ASP A 3 14.06 17.87 16.13
N TYR A 4 13.18 17.62 17.11
CA TYR A 4 13.32 16.48 18.02
C TYR A 4 13.08 15.14 17.31
N PHE A 5 12.12 15.11 16.38
CA PHE A 5 11.80 13.92 15.61
C PHE A 5 12.89 13.62 14.58
N GLU A 6 13.43 14.65 13.92
CA GLU A 6 14.54 14.54 12.97
C GLU A 6 15.83 14.01 13.62
N GLY A 7 16.05 14.31 14.90
CA GLY A 7 17.19 13.78 15.68
C GLY A 7 17.08 12.31 16.09
N LEU A 8 15.93 11.66 15.88
CA LEU A 8 15.74 10.24 16.22
C LEU A 8 16.38 9.33 15.16
N HIS A 9 16.78 8.14 15.59
CA HIS A 9 17.29 7.12 14.66
C HIS A 9 16.20 6.75 13.61
N PRO A 10 16.54 6.57 12.31
CA PRO A 10 15.56 6.31 11.26
C PRO A 10 14.63 5.12 11.53
N VAL A 11 15.15 4.07 12.18
CA VAL A 11 14.35 2.90 12.59
C VAL A 11 13.26 3.28 13.59
N LEU A 12 13.55 4.18 14.55
CA LEU A 12 12.56 4.64 15.52
C LEU A 12 11.53 5.56 14.88
N GLN A 13 11.94 6.41 13.94
CA GLN A 13 11.01 7.23 13.15
C GLN A 13 10.04 6.33 12.37
N ALA A 14 10.56 5.31 11.68
CA ALA A 14 9.76 4.33 10.96
C ALA A 14 8.82 3.56 11.89
N LEU A 15 9.27 3.14 13.07
CA LEU A 15 8.44 2.46 14.06
C LEU A 15 7.28 3.34 14.56
N ILE A 16 7.56 4.60 14.89
CA ILE A 16 6.51 5.54 15.36
C ILE A 16 5.52 5.83 14.23
N ALA A 17 6.01 6.11 13.02
CA ALA A 17 5.17 6.39 11.86
C ALA A 17 4.28 5.19 11.50
N THR A 18 4.86 3.98 11.42
CA THR A 18 4.12 2.76 11.11
C THR A 18 3.13 2.41 12.23
N GLY A 19 3.53 2.52 13.49
CA GLY A 19 2.62 2.34 14.63
C GLY A 19 1.43 3.28 14.59
N PHE A 20 1.63 4.54 14.22
CA PHE A 20 0.54 5.49 13.99
C PHE A 20 -0.41 5.05 12.86
N THR A 21 0.13 4.65 11.69
CA THR A 21 -0.71 4.20 10.56
C THR A 21 -1.50 2.93 10.88
N TRP A 22 -0.92 1.99 11.63
CA TRP A 22 -1.61 0.81 12.14
C TRP A 22 -2.70 1.18 13.15
N GLY A 23 -2.42 2.16 14.03
CA GLY A 23 -3.41 2.71 14.95
C GLY A 23 -4.62 3.31 14.24
N LEU A 24 -4.40 4.07 13.15
CA LEU A 24 -5.49 4.57 12.31
C LEU A 24 -6.30 3.46 11.64
N THR A 25 -5.63 2.39 11.20
CA THR A 25 -6.30 1.21 10.63
C THR A 25 -7.18 0.52 11.67
N ALA A 26 -6.67 0.32 12.89
CA ALA A 26 -7.43 -0.24 14.00
C ALA A 26 -8.62 0.66 14.40
N LEU A 27 -8.43 1.98 14.41
CA LEU A 27 -9.49 2.95 14.68
C LEU A 27 -10.59 2.91 13.60
N GLY A 28 -10.21 2.82 12.33
CA GLY A 28 -11.16 2.64 11.22
C GLY A 28 -11.94 1.33 11.35
N ALA A 29 -11.27 0.23 11.69
CA ALA A 29 -11.90 -1.07 11.90
C ALA A 29 -12.84 -1.09 13.13
N ALA A 30 -12.52 -0.32 14.18
CA ALA A 30 -13.35 -0.21 15.37
C ALA A 30 -14.75 0.38 15.08
N ALA A 31 -14.95 1.05 13.95
CA ALA A 31 -16.26 1.52 13.50
C ALA A 31 -17.30 0.39 13.36
N VAL A 32 -16.86 -0.86 13.17
CA VAL A 32 -17.74 -2.05 13.12
C VAL A 32 -18.50 -2.27 14.44
N PHE A 33 -17.98 -1.79 15.58
CA PHE A 33 -18.69 -1.90 16.87
C PHE A 33 -19.87 -0.93 17.00
N LEU A 34 -19.90 0.14 16.19
CA LEU A 34 -20.97 1.15 16.21
C LEU A 34 -22.13 0.79 15.28
N THR A 35 -21.85 0.18 14.14
CA THR A 35 -22.88 -0.19 13.16
C THR A 35 -22.55 -1.50 12.46
N ARG A 36 -23.57 -2.37 12.34
CA ARG A 36 -23.49 -3.64 11.59
C ARG A 36 -23.78 -3.49 10.10
N SER A 37 -24.35 -2.37 9.67
CA SER A 37 -24.74 -2.13 8.29
C SER A 37 -24.20 -0.79 7.80
N PHE A 38 -23.33 -0.84 6.79
CA PHE A 38 -22.83 0.35 6.11
C PHE A 38 -23.63 0.59 4.83
N ASN A 39 -23.89 1.86 4.52
CA ASN A 39 -24.43 2.23 3.22
C ASN A 39 -23.40 1.87 2.14
N ARG A 40 -23.80 1.03 1.18
CA ARG A 40 -22.91 0.56 0.11
C ARG A 40 -22.31 1.71 -0.71
N ARG A 41 -23.06 2.78 -0.96
CA ARG A 41 -22.55 3.98 -1.67
C ARG A 41 -21.43 4.67 -0.90
N LEU A 42 -21.56 4.74 0.44
CA LEU A 42 -20.52 5.32 1.29
C LEU A 42 -19.27 4.43 1.26
N LEU A 43 -19.42 3.12 1.40
CA LEU A 43 -18.31 2.17 1.34
C LEU A 43 -17.57 2.26 -0.01
N ASP A 44 -18.31 2.26 -1.12
CA ASP A 44 -17.74 2.39 -2.46
C ASP A 44 -16.99 3.72 -2.63
N SER A 45 -17.51 4.81 -2.03
CA SER A 45 -16.84 6.12 -2.04
C SER A 45 -15.54 6.11 -1.23
N MET A 46 -15.53 5.46 -0.06
CA MET A 46 -14.34 5.31 0.79
C MET A 46 -13.27 4.45 0.10
N LEU A 47 -13.67 3.34 -0.54
CA LEU A 47 -12.76 2.49 -1.31
C LEU A 47 -12.16 3.24 -2.51
N GLY A 48 -12.99 3.99 -3.25
CA GLY A 48 -12.53 4.83 -4.35
C GLY A 48 -11.56 5.93 -3.91
N PHE A 49 -11.85 6.59 -2.77
CA PHE A 49 -10.94 7.57 -2.18
C PHE A 49 -9.59 6.95 -1.81
N ALA A 50 -9.60 5.81 -1.12
CA ALA A 50 -8.38 5.09 -0.74
C ALA A 50 -7.56 4.69 -1.98
N ALA A 51 -8.20 4.13 -3.01
CA ALA A 51 -7.54 3.79 -4.27
C ALA A 51 -6.91 5.02 -4.93
N GLY A 52 -7.61 6.16 -4.98
CA GLY A 52 -7.10 7.41 -5.52
C GLY A 52 -5.86 7.93 -4.79
N VAL A 53 -5.89 7.96 -3.45
CA VAL A 53 -4.74 8.38 -2.62
C VAL A 53 -3.53 7.47 -2.86
N MET A 54 -3.73 6.16 -2.94
CA MET A 54 -2.61 5.22 -3.16
C MET A 54 -2.01 5.33 -4.56
N ILE A 55 -2.82 5.56 -5.59
CA ILE A 55 -2.31 5.81 -6.96
C ILE A 55 -1.48 7.10 -6.98
N ALA A 56 -2.00 8.19 -6.41
CA ALA A 56 -1.30 9.47 -6.29
C ALA A 56 0.05 9.34 -5.57
N ALA A 57 0.06 8.70 -4.40
CA ALA A 57 1.27 8.48 -3.61
C ALA A 57 2.30 7.62 -4.37
N SER A 58 1.85 6.61 -5.12
CA SER A 58 2.74 5.75 -5.90
C SER A 58 3.57 6.53 -6.93
N PHE A 59 2.99 7.58 -7.53
CA PHE A 59 3.70 8.40 -8.51
C PHE A 59 4.52 9.52 -7.86
N TRP A 60 3.87 10.39 -7.07
CA TRP A 60 4.52 11.60 -6.55
C TRP A 60 5.45 11.34 -5.37
N SER A 61 5.14 10.36 -4.52
CA SER A 61 5.92 10.10 -3.31
C SER A 61 6.92 8.96 -3.46
N LEU A 62 6.75 8.10 -4.47
CA LEU A 62 7.63 6.94 -4.69
C LEU A 62 8.32 6.99 -6.06
N LEU A 63 7.57 6.96 -7.17
CA LEU A 63 8.16 6.80 -8.50
C LEU A 63 9.02 8.01 -8.92
N ALA A 64 8.49 9.23 -8.83
CA ALA A 64 9.23 10.44 -9.20
C ALA A 64 10.51 10.63 -8.35
N PRO A 65 10.46 10.57 -7.01
CA PRO A 65 11.68 10.60 -6.18
C PRO A 65 12.66 9.46 -6.51
N SER A 66 12.17 8.26 -6.83
CA SER A 66 13.06 7.13 -7.17
C SER A 66 13.83 7.35 -8.49
N ILE A 67 13.23 8.05 -9.45
CA ILE A 67 13.88 8.40 -10.72
C ILE A 67 14.93 9.48 -10.48
N GLU A 68 14.61 10.52 -9.71
CA GLU A 68 15.55 11.58 -9.32
C GLU A 68 16.77 10.98 -8.58
N MET A 69 16.55 10.09 -7.62
CA MET A 69 17.65 9.38 -6.93
C MET A 69 18.48 8.51 -7.87
N ALA A 70 17.88 7.94 -8.92
CA ALA A 70 18.60 7.12 -9.90
C ALA A 70 19.47 7.96 -10.84
N GLU A 71 19.11 9.21 -11.13
CA GLU A 71 19.96 10.15 -11.89
C GLU A 71 21.29 10.43 -11.18
N GLU A 72 21.25 10.53 -9.85
CA GLU A 72 22.43 10.87 -9.05
C GLU A 72 23.37 9.67 -8.80
N HIS A 73 22.82 8.45 -8.76
CA HIS A 73 23.53 7.27 -8.25
C HIS A 73 23.80 6.16 -9.28
N SER A 74 23.29 6.28 -10.51
CA SER A 74 23.45 5.23 -11.51
C SER A 74 24.03 5.75 -12.83
N SER A 75 24.85 4.92 -13.49
CA SER A 75 25.36 5.18 -14.84
C SER A 75 24.38 4.75 -15.95
N LEU A 76 23.24 4.17 -15.56
CA LEU A 76 22.16 3.77 -16.44
C LEU A 76 21.16 4.92 -16.61
N PRO A 77 20.29 4.88 -17.64
CA PRO A 77 19.18 5.83 -17.73
C PRO A 77 18.34 5.77 -16.45
N ALA A 78 18.03 6.92 -15.85
CA ALA A 78 17.46 6.99 -14.50
C ALA A 78 16.09 6.33 -14.32
N TRP A 79 15.32 6.17 -15.39
CA TRP A 79 14.07 5.41 -15.35
C TRP A 79 14.29 3.90 -15.21
N THR A 80 15.49 3.38 -15.51
CA THR A 80 15.76 1.93 -15.57
C THR A 80 15.59 1.25 -14.21
N PRO A 81 16.23 1.72 -13.11
CA PRO A 81 16.05 1.09 -11.80
C PRO A 81 14.62 1.20 -11.28
N ALA A 82 13.96 2.34 -11.51
CA ALA A 82 12.58 2.57 -11.11
C ALA A 82 11.60 1.63 -11.83
N VAL A 83 11.73 1.46 -13.15
CA VAL A 83 10.87 0.54 -13.94
C VAL A 83 11.09 -0.91 -13.54
N ILE A 84 12.34 -1.35 -13.39
CA ILE A 84 12.65 -2.72 -12.97
C ILE A 84 12.07 -2.99 -11.58
N GLY A 85 12.29 -2.09 -10.62
CA GLY A 85 11.74 -2.21 -9.27
C GLY A 85 10.21 -2.26 -9.26
N PHE A 86 9.56 -1.38 -10.04
CA PHE A 86 8.10 -1.34 -10.17
C PHE A 86 7.53 -2.64 -10.75
N LEU A 87 8.10 -3.13 -11.86
CA LEU A 87 7.65 -4.38 -12.49
C LEU A 87 7.90 -5.60 -11.60
N LEU A 88 9.06 -5.68 -10.94
CA LEU A 88 9.36 -6.74 -9.98
C LEU A 88 8.38 -6.73 -8.81
N GLY A 89 8.04 -5.55 -8.28
CA GLY A 89 7.01 -5.40 -7.25
C GLY A 89 5.64 -5.90 -7.72
N GLY A 90 5.24 -5.57 -8.96
CA GLY A 90 4.00 -6.06 -9.55
C GLY A 90 3.97 -7.58 -9.74
N VAL A 91 5.05 -8.16 -10.26
CA VAL A 91 5.20 -9.62 -10.39
C VAL A 91 5.18 -10.30 -9.03
N PHE A 92 5.83 -9.71 -8.02
CA PHE A 92 5.83 -10.21 -6.65
C PHE A 92 4.42 -10.24 -6.06
N LEU A 93 3.66 -9.14 -6.18
CA LEU A 93 2.28 -9.08 -5.72
C LEU A 93 1.39 -10.09 -6.45
N ARG A 94 1.55 -10.24 -7.78
CA ARG A 94 0.82 -11.25 -8.56
C ARG A 94 1.16 -12.68 -8.12
N SER A 95 2.43 -12.93 -7.79
CA SER A 95 2.85 -14.25 -7.31
C SER A 95 2.22 -14.57 -5.95
N ILE A 96 2.14 -13.59 -5.04
CA ILE A 96 1.45 -13.75 -3.76
C ILE A 96 -0.04 -14.02 -3.97
N ASP A 97 -0.69 -13.25 -4.85
CA ASP A 97 -2.11 -13.41 -5.21
C ASP A 97 -2.42 -14.83 -5.74
N MET A 98 -1.53 -15.41 -6.55
CA MET A 98 -1.66 -16.79 -7.04
C MET A 98 -1.46 -17.87 -5.97
N VAL A 99 -0.73 -17.57 -4.90
CA VAL A 99 -0.45 -18.52 -3.81
C VAL A 99 -1.53 -18.44 -2.74
N MET A 100 -2.05 -17.25 -2.44
CA MET A 100 -3.02 -17.06 -1.37
C MET A 100 -4.38 -17.69 -1.72
N PRO A 101 -4.90 -18.63 -0.91
CA PRO A 101 -6.23 -19.18 -1.11
C PRO A 101 -7.26 -18.08 -0.88
N HIS A 102 -7.96 -17.69 -1.94
CA HIS A 102 -8.99 -16.66 -1.84
C HIS A 102 -10.23 -17.01 -2.67
N LEU A 103 -11.38 -16.59 -2.13
CA LEU A 103 -12.67 -16.75 -2.78
C LEU A 103 -13.17 -15.36 -3.17
N HIS A 104 -13.41 -15.15 -4.46
CA HIS A 104 -14.05 -13.92 -4.91
C HIS A 104 -15.44 -13.76 -4.29
N LEU A 105 -15.80 -12.52 -3.97
CA LEU A 105 -17.08 -12.20 -3.35
C LEU A 105 -18.23 -12.66 -4.27
N ASN A 106 -19.04 -13.62 -3.80
CA ASN A 106 -20.14 -14.30 -4.53
C ASN A 106 -19.74 -15.40 -5.54
N ALA A 107 -18.49 -15.86 -5.57
CA ALA A 107 -18.09 -17.01 -6.39
C ALA A 107 -18.44 -18.35 -5.68
N PRO A 108 -18.81 -19.41 -6.42
CA PRO A 108 -18.97 -20.75 -5.86
C PRO A 108 -17.63 -21.26 -5.31
N ARG A 109 -17.66 -22.07 -4.24
CA ARG A 109 -16.45 -22.63 -3.61
C ARG A 109 -15.55 -23.42 -4.56
N GLU A 110 -16.12 -23.93 -5.65
CA GLU A 110 -15.43 -24.66 -6.73
C GLU A 110 -14.52 -23.75 -7.59
N ALA A 111 -14.75 -22.43 -7.55
CA ALA A 111 -13.95 -21.42 -8.23
C ALA A 111 -12.98 -20.70 -7.25
N ALA A 112 -12.66 -21.34 -6.12
CA ALA A 112 -11.62 -20.84 -5.22
C ALA A 112 -10.27 -20.86 -5.95
N GLU A 113 -9.61 -19.71 -5.98
CA GLU A 113 -8.27 -19.57 -6.55
C GLU A 113 -7.21 -19.74 -5.44
N GLY A 114 -6.01 -20.16 -5.83
CA GLY A 114 -4.89 -20.37 -4.93
C GLY A 114 -4.56 -21.85 -4.67
N ILE A 115 -3.47 -22.08 -3.94
CA ILE A 115 -3.04 -23.42 -3.52
C ILE A 115 -3.87 -23.80 -2.28
N PRO A 116 -4.42 -25.04 -2.20
CA PRO A 116 -5.20 -25.51 -1.06
C PRO A 116 -4.43 -25.54 0.27
#